data_AF-A0A538P9X1-F1
#
_entry.id   AF-A0A538P9X1-F1
#
_cell.length_a   1.000
_cell.length_b   1.000
_cell.length_c   1.000
_cell.angle_alpha   90.00
_cell.angle_beta   90.00
_cell.angle_gamma   90.00
#
_symmetry.space_group_name_H-M   'P 1'
#
loop_
_entity.id
_entity.type
_entity.pdbx_description
1 polymer ?
#
loop_
_entity_poly.entity_id
_entity_poly.type
_entity_poly.pdbx_seq_one_letter_code
_entity_poly.pdbx_strand_id
1 'polypeptide(L)'
;MSCAKIDPALHQAQKPPWIKVRLPSNPVFFSTKALISDLRLHTVCESAQCPNRWECWSQGTATFMIAGDRCTRACGFCAVTTAKPFALQGDEPQRVAEAVGRMNLKHVVITAVARDDLKDGGADHFARTIAAIRDMDPSIIIEVLVPDFQAHDWCIQIVLDAGPDVYNHNMETVERLTPVVRSRAKYRTSLQVLRRAKELSCSVVMKSGVMLGLGEKETELFQTMDDLR
;
A
#
# COMPACT_ATOMS: atom_id res chain seq x y z
N MET A 1 11.36 0.19 -30.35
CA MET A 1 11.10 -0.82 -29.30
C MET A 1 9.60 -1.00 -29.21
N SER A 2 9.10 -2.22 -29.39
CA SER A 2 7.65 -2.50 -29.32
C SER A 2 7.14 -2.06 -27.95
N CYS A 3 6.19 -1.12 -27.92
CA CYS A 3 5.52 -0.74 -26.69
C CYS A 3 4.86 -2.01 -26.17
N ALA A 4 5.30 -2.52 -25.02
CA ALA A 4 4.64 -3.66 -24.39
C ALA A 4 3.14 -3.34 -24.31
N LYS A 5 2.30 -4.29 -24.70
CA LYS A 5 0.84 -4.20 -24.59
C LYS A 5 0.38 -5.39 -23.77
N ILE A 6 -0.58 -5.15 -22.89
CA ILE A 6 -1.28 -6.26 -22.23
C ILE A 6 -2.09 -6.96 -23.31
N ASP A 7 -1.93 -8.28 -23.41
CA ASP A 7 -2.69 -9.10 -24.34
C ASP A 7 -4.17 -9.10 -23.94
N PRO A 8 -5.09 -8.57 -24.76
CA PRO A 8 -6.52 -8.56 -24.45
C PRO A 8 -7.10 -9.96 -24.24
N ALA A 9 -6.50 -10.99 -24.82
CA ALA A 9 -6.94 -12.39 -24.64
C ALA A 9 -6.76 -12.88 -23.20
N LEU A 10 -5.93 -12.23 -22.39
CA LEU A 10 -5.80 -12.53 -20.95
C LEU A 10 -7.03 -12.12 -20.15
N HIS A 11 -7.87 -11.21 -20.68
CA HIS A 11 -9.09 -10.81 -20.00
C HIS A 11 -10.20 -11.85 -20.16
N GLN A 12 -10.52 -12.56 -19.07
CA GLN A 12 -11.63 -13.50 -19.02
C GLN A 12 -12.85 -12.87 -18.34
N ALA A 13 -14.01 -12.96 -19.00
CA ALA A 13 -15.27 -12.40 -18.48
C ALA A 13 -15.74 -13.09 -17.19
N GLN A 14 -15.43 -14.38 -17.01
CA GLN A 14 -15.73 -15.13 -15.80
C GLN A 14 -14.47 -15.39 -15.00
N LYS A 15 -14.55 -15.11 -13.70
CA LYS A 15 -13.50 -15.52 -12.76
C LYS A 15 -13.52 -17.04 -12.61
N PRO A 16 -12.35 -17.68 -12.45
CA PRO A 16 -12.29 -19.11 -12.24
C PRO A 16 -13.00 -19.53 -10.93
N PRO A 17 -13.51 -20.77 -10.85
CA PRO A 17 -14.42 -21.19 -9.77
C PRO A 17 -13.79 -21.20 -8.37
N TRP A 18 -12.46 -21.15 -8.26
CA TRP A 18 -11.75 -21.04 -6.98
C TRP A 18 -11.65 -19.61 -6.45
N ILE A 19 -11.88 -18.58 -7.27
CA ILE A 19 -11.92 -17.17 -6.82
C ILE A 19 -13.36 -16.84 -6.42
N LYS A 20 -13.67 -17.06 -5.14
CA LYS A 20 -14.99 -16.80 -4.54
C LYS A 20 -14.82 -15.99 -3.25
N VAL A 21 -15.80 -15.14 -2.96
CA VAL A 21 -15.87 -14.39 -1.70
C VAL A 21 -16.92 -15.00 -0.77
N ARG A 22 -16.64 -14.97 0.53
CA ARG A 22 -17.64 -15.29 1.56
C ARG A 22 -18.17 -13.97 2.12
N LEU A 23 -19.49 -13.79 2.07
CA LEU A 23 -20.13 -12.61 2.64
C LEU A 23 -20.10 -12.68 4.17
N PRO A 24 -19.93 -11.55 4.86
CA PRO A 24 -19.84 -11.53 6.31
C PRO A 24 -21.20 -11.88 6.91
N SER A 25 -21.18 -12.66 7.99
CA SER A 25 -22.35 -12.95 8.82
C SER A 25 -22.21 -12.43 10.24
N ASN A 26 -21.05 -11.84 10.59
CA ASN A 26 -20.76 -11.40 11.95
C ASN A 26 -20.97 -9.88 12.16
N PRO A 27 -21.31 -9.45 13.39
CA PRO A 27 -21.44 -8.03 13.71
C PRO A 27 -20.13 -7.23 13.61
N VAL A 28 -18.97 -7.89 13.82
CA VAL A 28 -17.65 -7.25 13.83
C VAL A 28 -17.37 -6.50 12.53
N PHE A 29 -17.78 -7.06 11.38
CA PHE A 29 -17.67 -6.38 10.09
C PHE A 29 -18.31 -4.98 10.12
N PHE A 30 -19.54 -4.89 10.65
CA PHE A 30 -20.29 -3.64 10.69
C PHE A 30 -19.69 -2.67 11.71
N SER A 31 -19.17 -3.16 12.83
CA SER A 31 -18.45 -2.33 13.80
C SER A 31 -17.18 -1.72 13.19
N THR A 32 -16.36 -2.52 12.49
CA THR A 32 -15.17 -2.04 11.79
C THR A 32 -15.53 -0.99 10.74
N LYS A 33 -16.57 -1.26 9.92
CA LYS A 33 -17.06 -0.31 8.91
C LYS A 33 -17.53 1.01 9.53
N ALA A 34 -18.34 0.92 10.58
CA ALA A 34 -18.88 2.09 11.27
C ALA A 34 -17.75 2.94 11.87
N LEU A 35 -16.74 2.30 12.46
CA LEU A 35 -15.59 2.98 13.03
C LEU A 35 -14.75 3.73 11.99
N ILE A 36 -14.45 3.10 10.85
CA ILE A 36 -13.71 3.74 9.76
C ILE A 36 -14.46 4.99 9.28
N SER A 37 -15.78 4.91 9.15
CA SER A 37 -16.64 6.02 8.76
C SER A 37 -16.70 7.12 9.84
N ASP A 38 -16.85 6.75 11.12
CA ASP A 38 -16.89 7.66 12.27
C ASP A 38 -15.63 8.52 12.35
N LEU A 39 -14.46 7.89 12.16
CA LEU A 39 -13.16 8.54 12.18
C LEU A 39 -12.78 9.21 10.85
N ARG A 40 -13.67 9.18 9.84
CA ARG A 40 -13.43 9.77 8.51
C ARG A 40 -12.09 9.31 7.92
N LEU A 41 -11.82 8.01 8.02
CA LEU A 41 -10.59 7.39 7.51
C LEU A 41 -10.86 6.69 6.17
N HIS A 42 -9.82 6.62 5.35
CA HIS A 42 -9.84 5.82 4.14
C HIS A 42 -9.08 4.51 4.37
N THR A 43 -9.52 3.45 3.70
CA THR A 43 -8.82 2.16 3.67
C THR A 43 -8.61 1.73 2.23
N VAL A 44 -7.47 1.09 1.96
CA VAL A 44 -7.25 0.45 0.65
C VAL A 44 -8.27 -0.68 0.43
N CYS A 45 -8.80 -1.25 1.52
CA CYS A 45 -9.87 -2.25 1.48
C CYS A 45 -11.10 -1.76 0.71
N GLU A 46 -11.50 -0.50 0.91
CA GLU A 46 -12.62 0.12 0.21
C GLU A 46 -12.18 0.74 -1.13
N SER A 47 -11.15 1.57 -1.12
CA SER A 47 -10.74 2.34 -2.28
C SER A 47 -10.17 1.48 -3.42
N ALA A 48 -9.56 0.34 -3.11
CA ALA A 48 -9.10 -0.62 -4.11
C ALA A 48 -10.12 -1.75 -4.38
N GLN A 49 -11.34 -1.66 -3.81
CA GLN A 49 -12.41 -2.66 -3.99
C GLN A 49 -11.98 -4.09 -3.61
N CYS A 50 -11.28 -4.22 -2.48
CA CYS A 50 -10.67 -5.49 -2.08
C CYS A 50 -11.73 -6.56 -1.77
N PRO A 51 -11.70 -7.74 -2.43
CA PRO A 51 -12.64 -8.83 -2.15
C PRO A 51 -12.44 -9.43 -0.75
N ASN A 52 -11.25 -9.28 -0.15
CA ASN A 52 -10.93 -9.82 1.17
C ASN A 52 -11.45 -8.93 2.31
N ARG A 53 -11.99 -7.74 2.01
CA ARG A 53 -12.55 -6.82 3.03
C ARG A 53 -13.58 -7.51 3.92
N TRP A 54 -14.39 -8.40 3.34
CA TRP A 54 -15.40 -9.17 4.07
C TRP A 54 -14.79 -10.03 5.19
N GLU A 55 -13.66 -10.67 4.91
CA GLU A 55 -12.95 -11.52 5.87
C GLU A 55 -12.14 -10.68 6.86
N CYS A 56 -11.29 -9.77 6.35
CA CYS A 56 -10.40 -8.95 7.17
C CYS A 56 -11.18 -8.12 8.20
N TRP A 57 -12.25 -7.45 7.79
CA TRP A 57 -13.04 -6.62 8.71
C TRP A 57 -13.86 -7.46 9.70
N SER A 58 -14.26 -8.67 9.32
CA SER A 58 -14.89 -9.63 10.23
C SER A 58 -13.91 -10.14 11.30
N GLN A 59 -12.59 -10.06 11.05
CA GLN A 59 -11.54 -10.33 12.02
C GLN A 59 -11.11 -9.06 12.80
N GLY A 60 -11.77 -7.92 12.56
CA GLY A 60 -11.45 -6.66 13.21
C GLY A 60 -10.14 -6.03 12.75
N THR A 61 -9.67 -6.32 11.52
CA THR A 61 -8.45 -5.72 10.95
C THR A 61 -8.74 -4.92 9.69
N ALA A 62 -7.91 -3.90 9.42
CA ALA A 62 -7.96 -3.08 8.21
C ALA A 62 -6.57 -2.54 7.85
N THR A 63 -6.38 -2.24 6.57
CA THR A 63 -5.21 -1.50 6.07
C THR A 63 -5.62 -0.06 5.82
N PHE A 64 -5.06 0.86 6.60
CA PHE A 64 -5.37 2.29 6.50
C PHE A 64 -4.67 2.88 5.29
N MET A 65 -5.38 3.70 4.53
CA MET A 65 -4.86 4.46 3.41
C MET A 65 -4.88 5.94 3.76
N ILE A 66 -3.74 6.46 4.20
CA ILE A 66 -3.58 7.87 4.59
C ILE A 66 -3.39 8.76 3.37
N ALA A 67 -3.40 10.07 3.58
CA ALA A 67 -3.25 11.11 2.56
C ALA A 67 -4.42 11.17 1.55
N GLY A 68 -5.60 10.68 1.94
CA GLY A 68 -6.84 10.77 1.17
C GLY A 68 -7.07 9.61 0.21
N ASP A 69 -8.09 9.76 -0.64
CA ASP A 69 -8.57 8.76 -1.61
C ASP A 69 -8.31 9.12 -3.08
N ARG A 70 -7.57 10.20 -3.31
CA ARG A 70 -7.25 10.75 -4.64
C ARG A 70 -5.76 10.65 -4.90
N CYS A 71 -5.39 9.87 -5.91
CA CYS A 71 -4.00 9.61 -6.27
C CYS A 71 -3.54 10.53 -7.41
N THR A 72 -2.28 11.00 -7.35
CA THR A 72 -1.65 11.74 -8.46
C THR A 72 -1.24 10.85 -9.64
N ARG A 73 -1.40 9.54 -9.52
CA ARG A 73 -0.94 8.51 -10.47
C ARG A 73 -2.09 7.61 -10.90
N ALA A 74 -2.06 7.19 -12.17
CA ALA A 74 -3.10 6.39 -12.81
C ALA A 74 -2.58 4.99 -13.22
N CYS A 75 -2.15 4.18 -12.25
CA CYS A 75 -1.69 2.82 -12.54
C CYS A 75 -2.85 1.97 -13.09
N GLY A 76 -2.62 1.22 -14.17
CA GLY A 76 -3.69 0.54 -14.92
C GLY A 76 -4.41 -0.57 -14.16
N PHE A 77 -3.81 -1.06 -13.06
CA PHE A 77 -4.40 -2.08 -12.19
C PHE A 77 -5.15 -1.49 -10.97
N CYS A 78 -4.94 -0.21 -10.67
CA CYS A 78 -5.35 0.37 -9.40
C CYS A 78 -6.76 0.99 -9.52
N ALA A 79 -7.67 0.59 -8.63
CA ALA A 79 -9.04 1.12 -8.60
C ALA A 79 -9.18 2.45 -7.83
N VAL A 80 -8.10 2.95 -7.21
CA VAL A 80 -8.11 4.23 -6.50
C VAL A 80 -8.28 5.39 -7.48
N THR A 81 -9.15 6.34 -7.14
CA THR A 81 -9.47 7.49 -7.98
C THR A 81 -8.22 8.30 -8.33
N THR A 82 -7.96 8.50 -9.63
CA THR A 82 -6.95 9.46 -10.08
C THR A 82 -7.57 10.85 -10.15
N ALA A 83 -7.14 11.75 -9.27
CA ALA A 83 -7.59 13.13 -9.23
C ALA A 83 -6.60 14.00 -8.45
N LYS A 84 -6.72 15.32 -8.56
CA LYS A 84 -5.97 16.24 -7.69
C LYS A 84 -6.31 15.94 -6.22
N PRO A 85 -5.32 15.61 -5.37
CA PRO A 85 -5.56 15.36 -3.95
C PRO A 85 -6.06 16.61 -3.23
N PHE A 86 -6.81 16.40 -2.15
CA PHE A 86 -7.07 17.46 -1.18
C PHE A 86 -5.82 17.71 -0.31
N ALA A 87 -5.84 18.82 0.43
CA ALA A 87 -4.81 19.10 1.41
C ALA A 87 -4.75 17.97 2.46
N LEU A 88 -3.54 17.67 2.96
CA LEU A 88 -3.37 16.74 4.06
C LEU A 88 -4.12 17.26 5.30
N GLN A 89 -4.83 16.34 5.96
CA GLN A 89 -5.50 16.64 7.21
C GLN A 89 -4.52 16.43 8.36
N GLY A 90 -4.19 17.51 9.07
CA GLY A 90 -3.17 17.49 10.11
C GLY A 90 -3.49 16.59 11.31
N ASP A 91 -4.76 16.23 11.49
CA ASP A 91 -5.30 15.36 12.54
C ASP A 91 -5.52 13.90 12.07
N GLU A 92 -5.31 13.58 10.78
CA GLU A 92 -5.43 12.20 10.27
C GLU A 92 -4.53 11.19 11.02
N PRO A 93 -3.25 11.49 11.34
CA PRO A 93 -2.40 10.60 12.13
C PRO A 93 -3.02 10.16 13.47
N GLN A 94 -3.61 11.10 14.20
CA GLN A 94 -4.24 10.84 15.50
C GLN A 94 -5.51 10.00 15.33
N ARG A 95 -6.31 10.25 14.29
CA ARG A 95 -7.50 9.43 14.01
C ARG A 95 -7.13 8.01 13.62
N VAL A 96 -6.02 7.80 12.90
CA VAL A 96 -5.51 6.45 12.62
C VAL A 96 -5.09 5.75 13.92
N ALA A 97 -4.32 6.41 14.79
CA ALA A 97 -3.96 5.84 16.09
C ALA A 97 -5.20 5.48 16.92
N GLU A 98 -6.19 6.37 16.99
CA GLU A 98 -7.46 6.10 17.66
C GLU A 98 -8.20 4.89 17.07
N ALA A 99 -8.23 4.74 15.74
CA ALA A 99 -8.81 3.57 15.10
C ALA A 99 -8.08 2.29 15.50
N VAL A 100 -6.75 2.29 15.47
CA VAL A 100 -5.90 1.16 15.87
C VAL A 100 -6.20 0.73 17.31
N GLY A 101 -6.33 1.70 18.23
CA GLY A 101 -6.67 1.45 19.64
C GLY A 101 -8.09 0.90 19.82
N ARG A 102 -9.09 1.53 19.19
CA ARG A 102 -10.50 1.08 19.26
C ARG A 102 -10.72 -0.30 18.62
N MET A 103 -9.91 -0.67 17.64
CA MET A 103 -9.92 -1.99 17.00
C MET A 103 -9.06 -3.03 17.75
N ASN A 104 -8.29 -2.63 18.77
CA ASN A 104 -7.35 -3.47 19.51
C ASN A 104 -6.39 -4.25 18.58
N LEU A 105 -5.86 -3.57 17.57
CA LEU A 105 -4.93 -4.19 16.62
C LEU A 105 -3.59 -4.48 17.27
N LYS A 106 -3.01 -5.64 16.95
CA LYS A 106 -1.62 -5.98 17.30
C LYS A 106 -0.64 -5.79 16.15
N HIS A 107 -1.17 -5.71 14.94
CA HIS A 107 -0.42 -5.41 13.73
C HIS A 107 -1.30 -4.50 12.85
N VAL A 108 -0.74 -3.35 12.44
CA VAL A 108 -1.38 -2.39 11.55
C VAL A 108 -0.58 -2.24 10.27
N VAL A 109 -1.27 -2.19 9.14
CA VAL A 109 -0.68 -1.84 7.84
C VAL A 109 -1.14 -0.44 7.45
N ILE A 110 -0.19 0.43 7.13
CA ILE A 110 -0.41 1.82 6.71
C ILE A 110 0.09 1.95 5.28
N THR A 111 -0.74 2.46 4.38
CA THR A 111 -0.36 2.81 3.01
C THR A 111 -0.86 4.21 2.68
N ALA A 112 -0.50 4.75 1.53
CA ALA A 112 -0.97 6.04 1.07
C ALA A 112 -1.17 6.06 -0.44
N VAL A 113 -2.01 6.98 -0.90
CA VAL A 113 -2.02 7.37 -2.31
C VAL A 113 -0.70 8.07 -2.67
N ALA A 114 -0.34 8.06 -3.95
CA ALA A 114 0.80 8.85 -4.40
C ALA A 114 0.48 10.35 -4.28
N ARG A 115 1.41 11.11 -3.68
CA ARG A 115 1.33 12.54 -3.44
C ARG A 115 2.46 13.28 -4.15
N ASP A 116 2.53 13.14 -5.47
CA ASP A 116 3.54 13.85 -6.28
C ASP A 116 3.40 15.39 -6.22
N ASP A 117 2.31 15.90 -5.64
CA ASP A 117 2.08 17.32 -5.35
C ASP A 117 2.84 17.83 -4.11
N LEU A 118 3.34 16.92 -3.26
CA LEU A 118 4.12 17.24 -2.07
C LEU A 118 5.62 17.01 -2.33
N LYS A 119 6.47 17.88 -1.78
CA LYS A 119 7.94 17.79 -1.94
C LYS A 119 8.50 16.46 -1.43
N ASP A 120 7.94 15.93 -0.36
CA ASP A 120 8.36 14.71 0.32
C ASP A 120 7.54 13.47 -0.11
N GLY A 121 6.60 13.64 -1.05
CA GLY A 121 5.69 12.57 -1.45
C GLY A 121 4.77 12.05 -0.33
N GLY A 122 4.64 12.79 0.78
CA GLY A 122 3.89 12.37 1.97
C GLY A 122 4.69 11.58 3.02
N ALA A 123 6.03 11.52 2.92
CA ALA A 123 6.88 10.83 3.87
C ALA A 123 6.71 11.33 5.32
N ASP A 124 6.63 12.64 5.55
CA ASP A 124 6.36 13.22 6.88
C ASP A 124 5.01 12.75 7.43
N HIS A 125 4.01 12.59 6.57
CA HIS A 125 2.68 12.16 6.97
C HIS A 125 2.67 10.69 7.42
N PHE A 126 3.44 9.82 6.76
CA PHE A 126 3.72 8.47 7.26
C PHE A 126 4.40 8.54 8.63
N ALA A 127 5.47 9.32 8.76
CA ALA A 127 6.23 9.43 10.01
C ALA A 127 5.37 9.88 11.19
N ARG A 128 4.53 10.90 10.99
CA ARG A 128 3.58 11.40 12.00
C ARG A 128 2.52 10.36 12.37
N THR A 129 2.08 9.53 11.42
CA THR A 129 1.12 8.44 11.67
C THR A 129 1.76 7.32 12.48
N ILE A 130 2.99 6.92 12.14
CA ILE A 130 3.74 5.93 12.92
C ILE A 130 3.96 6.44 14.35
N ALA A 131 4.43 7.68 14.50
CA ALA A 131 4.65 8.30 15.82
C ALA A 131 3.37 8.32 16.67
N ALA A 132 2.23 8.73 16.08
CA ALA A 132 0.95 8.73 16.80
C ALA A 132 0.52 7.33 17.29
N ILE A 133 0.80 6.28 16.51
CA ILE A 133 0.50 4.89 16.92
C ILE A 133 1.48 4.44 18.02
N ARG A 134 2.77 4.77 17.89
CA ARG A 134 3.79 4.44 18.90
C ARG A 134 3.55 5.12 20.23
N ASP A 135 3.13 6.39 20.21
CA ASP A 135 2.75 7.16 21.41
C ASP A 135 1.55 6.53 22.13
N MET A 136 0.63 5.94 21.38
CA MET A 136 -0.52 5.22 21.92
C MET A 136 -0.12 3.86 22.50
N ASP A 137 0.59 3.04 21.74
CA ASP A 137 1.06 1.72 22.17
C ASP A 137 2.34 1.33 21.39
N PRO A 138 3.52 1.34 22.03
CA PRO A 138 4.77 1.04 21.36
C PRO A 138 4.90 -0.45 20.97
N SER A 139 4.06 -1.34 21.50
CA SER A 139 4.10 -2.79 21.23
C SER A 139 3.45 -3.21 19.90
N ILE A 140 2.70 -2.31 19.27
CA ILE A 140 2.00 -2.60 18.01
C ILE A 140 3.01 -2.78 16.88
N ILE A 141 2.87 -3.85 16.10
CA ILE A 141 3.67 -4.04 14.89
C ILE A 141 3.14 -3.12 13.80
N ILE A 142 4.00 -2.31 13.20
CA ILE A 142 3.64 -1.33 12.15
C ILE A 142 4.31 -1.72 10.84
N GLU A 143 3.52 -2.12 9.85
CA GLU A 143 3.95 -2.28 8.46
C GLU A 143 3.56 -1.03 7.65
N VAL A 144 4.51 -0.46 6.92
CA VAL A 144 4.24 0.60 5.94
C VAL A 144 4.35 0.07 4.52
N LEU A 145 3.34 0.30 3.70
CA LEU A 145 3.39 0.12 2.24
C LEU A 145 3.51 1.48 1.58
N VAL A 146 4.73 1.86 1.23
CA VAL A 146 5.08 3.22 0.79
C VAL A 146 5.04 3.39 -0.73
N PRO A 147 4.77 4.61 -1.23
CA PRO A 147 5.08 4.95 -2.62
C PRO A 147 6.60 4.94 -2.87
N ASP A 148 7.02 5.13 -4.12
CA ASP A 148 8.44 5.07 -4.47
C ASP A 148 9.28 6.26 -3.99
N PHE A 149 8.65 7.37 -3.58
CA PHE A 149 9.33 8.64 -3.26
C PHE A 149 10.37 9.08 -4.31
N GLN A 150 10.25 8.62 -5.56
CA GLN A 150 11.28 8.74 -6.60
C GLN A 150 12.70 8.30 -6.17
N ALA A 151 12.79 7.38 -5.21
CA ALA A 151 14.03 6.94 -4.56
C ALA A 151 14.84 8.08 -3.91
N HIS A 152 14.17 9.13 -3.42
CA HIS A 152 14.83 10.15 -2.61
C HIS A 152 15.16 9.64 -1.22
N ASP A 153 16.45 9.48 -0.93
CA ASP A 153 16.96 8.98 0.36
C ASP A 153 16.38 9.71 1.57
N TRP A 154 16.24 11.03 1.50
CA TRP A 154 15.71 11.82 2.61
C TRP A 154 14.24 11.51 2.92
N CYS A 155 13.42 11.20 1.91
CA CYS A 155 12.04 10.75 2.13
C CYS A 155 12.00 9.35 2.76
N ILE A 156 12.85 8.45 2.27
CA ILE A 156 12.98 7.08 2.80
C ILE A 156 13.42 7.14 4.26
N GLN A 157 14.42 7.97 4.57
CA GLN A 157 14.95 8.18 5.91
C GLN A 157 13.88 8.70 6.88
N ILE A 158 13.06 9.69 6.47
CA ILE A 158 11.96 10.21 7.32
C ILE A 158 11.05 9.07 7.79
N VAL A 159 10.66 8.17 6.89
CA VAL A 159 9.78 7.05 7.23
C VAL A 159 10.50 6.02 8.11
N LEU A 160 11.78 5.73 7.83
CA LEU A 160 12.57 4.79 8.62
C LEU A 160 12.85 5.30 10.04
N ASP A 161 13.15 6.59 10.19
CA ASP A 161 13.42 7.24 11.48
C ASP A 161 12.20 7.20 12.41
N ALA A 162 10.99 7.15 11.84
CA ALA A 162 9.77 6.98 12.61
C ALA A 162 9.60 5.56 13.20
N GLY A 163 10.41 4.59 12.77
CA GLY A 163 10.47 3.24 13.36
C GLY A 163 9.32 2.29 12.98
N PRO A 164 9.02 2.07 11.69
CA PRO A 164 8.17 0.95 11.27
C PRO A 164 8.90 -0.39 11.49
N ASP A 165 8.17 -1.47 11.73
CA ASP A 165 8.74 -2.81 11.86
C ASP A 165 8.96 -3.47 10.50
N VAL A 166 8.08 -3.20 9.54
CA VAL A 166 8.15 -3.69 8.17
C VAL A 166 8.06 -2.53 7.19
N TYR A 167 9.04 -2.41 6.30
CA TYR A 167 9.07 -1.47 5.18
C TYR A 167 8.74 -2.21 3.88
N ASN A 168 7.54 -1.96 3.37
CA ASN A 168 6.99 -2.60 2.19
C ASN A 168 6.96 -1.62 1.01
N HIS A 169 7.50 -2.03 -0.14
CA HIS A 169 7.31 -1.35 -1.41
C HIS A 169 7.13 -2.37 -2.51
N ASN A 170 5.96 -2.39 -3.16
CA ASN A 170 5.65 -3.39 -4.17
C ASN A 170 6.31 -3.10 -5.53
N MET A 171 6.85 -4.16 -6.15
CA MET A 171 7.26 -4.16 -7.55
C MET A 171 6.06 -4.19 -8.50
N GLU A 172 4.96 -4.79 -8.05
CA GLU A 172 3.67 -5.00 -8.74
C GLU A 172 3.72 -5.92 -9.95
N THR A 173 4.76 -5.83 -10.78
CA THR A 173 4.94 -6.66 -11.97
C THR A 173 6.43 -6.74 -12.36
N VAL A 174 6.73 -7.46 -13.42
CA VAL A 174 8.07 -7.63 -13.97
C VAL A 174 8.54 -6.39 -14.75
N GLU A 175 9.85 -6.27 -14.99
CA GLU A 175 10.46 -5.08 -15.62
C GLU A 175 9.81 -4.72 -16.96
N ARG A 176 9.58 -5.71 -17.83
CA ARG A 176 8.96 -5.52 -19.16
C ARG A 176 7.56 -4.91 -19.08
N LEU A 177 6.76 -5.30 -18.08
CA LEU A 177 5.36 -4.87 -17.96
C LEU A 177 5.19 -3.58 -17.15
N THR A 178 6.20 -3.19 -16.38
CA THR A 178 6.17 -1.98 -15.54
C THR A 178 5.69 -0.74 -16.31
N PRO A 179 6.20 -0.39 -17.52
CA PRO A 179 5.78 0.82 -18.22
C PRO A 179 4.31 0.84 -18.66
N VAL A 180 3.66 -0.33 -18.72
CA VAL A 180 2.27 -0.49 -19.16
C VAL A 180 1.32 -0.56 -17.96
N VAL A 181 1.76 -1.23 -16.90
CA VAL A 181 0.98 -1.50 -15.68
C VAL A 181 1.04 -0.30 -14.73
N ARG A 182 2.20 0.36 -14.63
CA ARG A 182 2.47 1.44 -13.66
C ARG A 182 2.68 2.75 -14.42
N SER A 183 1.91 3.77 -14.08
CA SER A 183 1.88 5.04 -14.83
C SER A 183 3.17 5.85 -14.77
N ARG A 184 3.73 6.04 -13.56
CA ARG A 184 4.95 6.84 -13.33
C ARG A 184 6.11 6.06 -12.72
N ALA A 185 5.82 4.98 -12.00
CA ALA A 185 6.84 4.21 -11.32
C ALA A 185 7.70 3.42 -12.32
N LYS A 186 9.00 3.35 -12.05
CA LYS A 186 9.97 2.59 -12.85
C LYS A 186 10.47 1.40 -12.05
N TYR A 187 10.68 0.27 -12.71
CA TYR A 187 11.12 -0.97 -12.09
C TYR A 187 12.41 -0.77 -11.29
N ARG A 188 13.44 -0.22 -11.93
CA ARG A 188 14.75 0.03 -11.29
C ARG A 188 14.68 1.06 -10.16
N THR A 189 13.77 2.04 -10.23
CA THR A 189 13.54 2.99 -9.13
C THR A 189 12.91 2.27 -7.93
N SER A 190 11.93 1.38 -8.15
CA SER A 190 11.34 0.58 -7.06
C SER A 190 12.35 -0.34 -6.38
N LEU A 191 13.24 -0.99 -7.14
CA LEU A 191 14.35 -1.75 -6.55
C LEU A 191 15.29 -0.85 -5.73
N GLN A 192 15.60 0.34 -6.25
CA GLN A 192 16.44 1.31 -5.54
C GLN A 192 15.81 1.73 -4.21
N VAL A 193 14.49 1.90 -4.13
CA VAL A 193 13.80 2.23 -2.86
C VAL A 193 14.06 1.17 -1.81
N LEU A 194 13.82 -0.10 -2.13
CA LEU A 194 14.02 -1.22 -1.19
C LEU A 194 15.50 -1.36 -0.80
N ARG A 195 16.40 -1.24 -1.77
CA ARG A 195 17.84 -1.30 -1.54
C ARG A 195 18.31 -0.18 -0.61
N ARG A 196 17.92 1.07 -0.89
CA ARG A 196 18.28 2.23 -0.06
C ARG A 196 17.66 2.11 1.32
N ALA A 197 16.40 1.68 1.44
CA ALA A 197 15.78 1.45 2.74
C ALA A 197 16.55 0.42 3.59
N LYS A 198 17.04 -0.66 2.97
CA LYS A 198 17.87 -1.67 3.64
C LYS A 198 19.25 -1.16 4.03
N GLU A 199 19.87 -0.33 3.18
CA GLU A 199 21.17 0.29 3.44
C GLU A 199 21.10 1.34 4.55
N LEU A 200 19.98 2.06 4.66
CA LEU A 200 19.75 3.09 5.69
C LEU A 200 19.29 2.50 7.04
N SER A 201 18.63 1.34 7.05
CA SER A 201 18.21 0.68 8.27
C SER A 201 18.34 -0.85 8.21
N CYS A 202 19.23 -1.39 9.05
CA CYS A 202 19.48 -2.83 9.13
C CYS A 202 18.40 -3.59 9.92
N SER A 203 17.67 -2.92 10.82
CA SER A 203 16.73 -3.54 11.77
C SER A 203 15.33 -3.77 11.18
N VAL A 204 14.96 -3.06 10.11
CA VAL A 204 13.62 -3.12 9.53
C VAL A 204 13.52 -4.28 8.53
N VAL A 205 12.39 -4.99 8.56
CA VAL A 205 12.09 -6.06 7.60
C VAL A 205 11.66 -5.44 6.28
N MET A 206 12.32 -5.84 5.18
CA MET A 206 11.92 -5.41 3.84
C MET A 206 10.88 -6.36 3.25
N LYS A 207 9.87 -5.80 2.58
CA LYS A 207 8.80 -6.56 1.94
C LYS A 207 8.50 -5.99 0.57
N SER A 208 8.08 -6.86 -0.34
CA SER A 208 7.55 -6.47 -1.65
C SER A 208 6.50 -7.47 -2.11
N GLY A 209 5.78 -7.12 -3.16
CA GLY A 209 4.72 -7.91 -3.76
C GLY A 209 4.69 -7.77 -5.28
N VAL A 210 4.20 -8.82 -5.93
CA VAL A 210 3.99 -8.91 -7.39
C VAL A 210 2.60 -9.48 -7.63
N MET A 211 1.84 -8.88 -8.54
CA MET A 211 0.57 -9.43 -9.03
C MET A 211 0.82 -10.32 -10.24
N LEU A 212 0.13 -11.45 -10.27
CA LEU A 212 0.18 -12.39 -11.39
C LEU A 212 -1.04 -12.24 -12.30
N GLY A 213 -0.91 -12.69 -13.55
CA GLY A 213 -1.96 -12.65 -14.56
C GLY A 213 -1.96 -11.39 -15.43
N LEU A 214 -0.85 -10.64 -15.46
CA LEU A 214 -0.68 -9.44 -16.29
C LEU A 214 0.03 -9.74 -17.63
N GLY A 215 0.42 -11.00 -17.84
CA GLY A 215 1.15 -11.46 -19.03
C GLY A 215 2.66 -11.61 -18.80
N GLU A 216 3.07 -11.67 -17.54
CA GLU A 216 4.43 -12.01 -17.13
C GLU A 216 4.75 -13.47 -17.44
N LYS A 217 6.00 -13.74 -17.77
CA LYS A 217 6.52 -15.11 -17.90
C LYS A 217 7.12 -15.56 -16.57
N GLU A 218 7.10 -16.86 -16.34
CA GLU A 218 7.70 -17.47 -15.15
C GLU A 218 9.18 -17.11 -14.99
N THR A 219 9.95 -17.08 -16.08
CA THR A 219 11.36 -16.66 -16.05
C THR A 219 11.54 -15.18 -15.64
N GLU A 220 10.59 -14.31 -15.98
CA GLU A 220 10.63 -12.90 -15.59
C GLU A 220 10.26 -12.72 -14.10
N LEU A 221 9.43 -13.61 -13.56
CA LEU A 221 9.13 -13.67 -12.13
C LEU A 221 10.35 -14.10 -11.33
N PHE A 222 11.06 -15.15 -11.75
CA PHE A 222 12.30 -15.57 -11.09
C PHE A 222 13.36 -14.46 -11.16
N GLN A 223 13.52 -13.80 -12.30
CA GLN A 223 14.40 -12.63 -12.39
C GLN A 223 13.99 -11.54 -11.40
N THR A 224 12.69 -11.29 -11.21
CA THR A 224 12.22 -10.29 -10.25
C THR A 224 12.48 -10.71 -8.80
N MET A 225 12.39 -12.01 -8.48
CA MET A 225 12.75 -12.53 -7.16
C MET A 225 14.25 -12.42 -6.89
N ASP A 226 15.09 -12.65 -7.91
CA ASP A 226 16.54 -12.49 -7.79
C ASP A 226 16.95 -11.02 -7.69
N ASP A 227 16.29 -10.13 -8.43
CA ASP A 227 16.50 -8.67 -8.33
C ASP A 227 16.10 -8.09 -6.96
N LEU A 228 15.19 -8.76 -6.23
CA LEU A 228 14.72 -8.38 -4.90
C LEU A 228 15.58 -8.90 -3.73
N ARG A 229 16.50 -9.84 -4.00
CA ARG A 229 17.40 -10.44 -2.99
C ARG A 229 18.63 -9.58 -2.74
#